data_AF-I4VMV6-F1
#
_entry.id   AF-I4VMV6-F1
#
_cell.length_a   1.000
_cell.length_b   1.000
_cell.length_c   1.000
_cell.angle_alpha   90.00
_cell.angle_beta   90.00
_cell.angle_gamma   90.00
#
_symmetry.space_group_name_H-M   'P 1'
#
loop_
_entity.id
_entity.type
_entity.pdbx_description
1 polymer ?
#
loop_
_entity_poly.entity_id
_entity_poly.type
_entity_poly.pdbx_seq_one_letter_code
_entity_poly.pdbx_strand_id
1 'polypeptide(L)' 'MTDEPLIWTTKGNLPVAALQYSHAWEETTEYLKFSETYTLDGEVVKQSAHVYVKQGIPVQPDQGSF' A
#
# COMPACT_ATOMS: atom_id res chain seq x y z
N MET A 1 25.68 7.68 18.86
CA MET A 1 24.40 7.00 19.10
C MET A 1 23.91 6.52 17.75
N THR A 2 23.55 5.25 17.61
CA THR A 2 22.82 4.76 16.43
C THR A 2 21.35 5.01 16.70
N ASP A 3 20.80 6.06 16.11
CA ASP A 3 19.37 6.35 16.22
C ASP A 3 18.61 5.26 15.46
N GLU A 4 17.80 4.50 16.18
CA GLU A 4 17.00 3.42 15.59
C GLU A 4 15.69 3.97 15.05
N PRO A 5 15.33 3.70 13.78
CA PRO A 5 14.06 4.15 13.23
C PRO A 5 12.89 3.49 13.95
N LEU A 6 11.94 4.31 14.37
CA LEU A 6 10.70 3.88 15.02
C LEU A 6 9.52 4.03 14.07
N ILE A 7 8.53 3.17 14.25
CA ILE A 7 7.25 3.23 13.56
C ILE A 7 6.10 3.24 14.56
N TRP A 8 5.10 4.09 14.33
CA TRP A 8 3.90 4.13 15.16
C TRP A 8 2.94 3.00 14.79
N THR A 9 2.58 2.19 15.79
CA THR A 9 1.73 1.00 15.69
C THR A 9 0.58 1.07 16.71
N THR A 10 -0.30 0.07 16.71
CA THR A 10 -1.34 -0.09 17.75
C THR A 10 -0.78 -0.33 19.16
N LYS A 11 0.50 -0.68 19.30
CA LYS A 11 1.20 -0.83 20.59
C LYS A 11 2.09 0.37 20.93
N GLY A 12 2.00 1.47 20.17
CA GLY A 12 2.87 2.65 20.28
C GLY A 12 4.06 2.61 19.32
N ASN A 13 5.12 3.38 19.63
CA ASN A 13 6.35 3.38 18.84
C ASN A 13 7.15 2.10 19.08
N LEU A 14 7.39 1.35 18.02
CA LEU A 14 8.23 0.15 18.05
C LEU A 14 9.42 0.33 17.10
N PRO A 15 10.58 -0.26 17.41
CA PRO A 15 11.67 -0.40 16.45
C PRO A 15 11.21 -1.11 15.18
N VAL A 16 11.53 -0.56 14.01
CA VAL A 16 11.18 -1.20 12.73
C VAL A 16 11.79 -2.60 12.64
N ALA A 17 13.00 -2.79 13.15
CA ALA A 17 13.72 -4.06 13.16
C ALA A 17 13.06 -5.16 14.02
N ALA A 18 12.16 -4.78 14.94
CA ALA A 18 11.43 -5.74 15.78
C ALA A 18 10.18 -6.33 15.08
N LEU A 19 9.83 -5.86 13.89
CA LEU A 19 8.60 -6.22 13.19
C LEU A 19 8.89 -7.08 11.96
N GLN A 20 8.00 -8.01 11.65
CA GLN A 20 8.01 -8.68 10.35
C GLN A 20 7.22 -7.84 9.34
N TYR A 21 7.88 -7.45 8.25
CA TYR A 21 7.28 -6.73 7.15
C TYR A 21 6.81 -7.69 6.06
N SER A 22 5.62 -7.43 5.52
CA SER A 22 5.15 -8.04 4.28
C SER A 22 4.35 -7.03 3.47
N HIS A 23 4.27 -7.25 2.16
CA HIS A 23 3.44 -6.44 1.29
C HIS A 23 2.68 -7.29 0.29
N ALA A 24 1.59 -6.73 -0.21
CA ALA A 24 0.77 -7.35 -1.23
C ALA A 24 0.31 -6.30 -2.25
N TRP A 25 0.21 -6.75 -3.51
CA TRP A 25 -0.42 -6.00 -4.59
C TRP A 25 -1.74 -6.69 -4.96
N GLU A 26 -2.79 -5.90 -5.05
CA GLU A 26 -4.09 -6.32 -5.56
C GLU A 26 -4.39 -5.47 -6.79
N GLU A 27 -4.40 -6.11 -7.95
CA GLU A 27 -4.70 -5.46 -9.22
C GLU A 27 -6.05 -5.94 -9.75
N THR A 28 -6.93 -4.99 -10.03
CA THR A 28 -8.22 -5.22 -10.67
C THR A 28 -8.38 -4.32 -11.89
N THR A 29 -9.49 -4.44 -12.61
CA THR A 29 -9.86 -3.52 -13.68
C THR A 29 -10.11 -2.10 -13.15
N GLU A 30 -10.62 -1.98 -11.92
CA GLU A 30 -11.08 -0.72 -11.33
C GLU A 30 -10.00 -0.01 -10.52
N TYR A 31 -9.03 -0.74 -9.97
CA TYR A 31 -8.00 -0.16 -9.12
C TYR A 31 -6.73 -1.00 -9.05
N LEU A 32 -5.67 -0.35 -8.56
CA LEU A 32 -4.45 -0.97 -8.08
C LEU A 32 -4.32 -0.63 -6.59
N LYS A 33 -4.15 -1.64 -5.74
CA LYS A 33 -3.98 -1.46 -4.30
C LYS A 33 -2.66 -2.08 -3.86
N PHE A 34 -1.87 -1.30 -3.14
CA PHE A 34 -0.68 -1.74 -2.43
C PHE A 34 -0.97 -1.77 -0.94
N SER A 35 -0.69 -2.90 -0.28
CA SER A 35 -0.86 -3.04 1.16
C SER A 35 0.46 -3.40 1.81
N GLU A 36 0.80 -2.71 2.89
CA GLU A 36 1.98 -2.97 3.72
C GLU A 36 1.53 -3.40 5.11
N THR A 37 2.04 -4.54 5.57
CA THR A 37 1.65 -5.14 6.85
C THR A 37 2.88 -5.34 7.71
N TYR A 38 2.80 -4.89 8.96
CA TYR A 38 3.80 -5.10 9.98
C TYR A 38 3.21 -5.97 11.09
N THR A 39 3.86 -7.10 11.38
CA THR A 39 3.46 -8.01 12.45
C THR A 39 4.50 -8.08 13.58
N LEU A 40 4.02 -8.25 14.80
CA LEU A 40 4.82 -8.54 15.99
C LEU A 40 4.31 -9.86 16.57
N ASP A 41 5.15 -10.88 16.64
CA ASP A 41 4.78 -12.22 17.14
C ASP A 41 3.50 -12.80 16.50
N GLY A 42 3.33 -12.53 15.20
CA GLY A 42 2.16 -12.96 14.42
C GLY A 42 0.91 -12.08 14.53
N GLU A 43 0.89 -11.08 15.42
CA GLU A 43 -0.19 -10.08 15.53
C GLU A 43 0.07 -8.94 14.54
N VAL A 44 -0.94 -8.55 13.74
CA VAL A 44 -0.84 -7.34 12.90
C VAL A 44 -0.92 -6.10 13.77
N VAL A 45 0.17 -5.36 13.87
CA VAL A 45 0.26 -4.13 14.69
C VAL A 45 0.17 -2.85 13.86
N LYS A 46 0.36 -2.94 12.54
CA LYS A 46 0.12 -1.85 11.59
C LYS A 46 -0.16 -2.41 10.20
N GLN A 47 -1.14 -1.83 9.51
CA GLN A 47 -1.34 -2.04 8.09
C GLN A 47 -1.66 -0.71 7.40
N SER A 48 -1.01 -0.45 6.27
CA SER A 48 -1.29 0.68 5.38
C SER A 48 -1.81 0.17 4.05
N ALA A 49 -2.79 0.86 3.47
CA ALA A 49 -3.28 0.58 2.12
C ALA A 49 -3.23 1.84 1.26
N HIS A 50 -2.61 1.73 0.10
CA HIS A 50 -2.50 2.78 -0.90
C HIS A 50 -3.30 2.34 -2.12
N VAL A 51 -4.36 3.08 -2.43
CA VAL A 51 -5.29 2.73 -3.52
C VAL A 51 -5.16 3.76 -4.63
N TYR A 52 -4.91 3.27 -5.84
CA TYR A 52 -4.97 4.03 -7.08
C TYR A 52 -6.17 3.55 -7.89
N VAL A 53 -7.18 4.40 -8.05
CA VAL A 53 -8.36 4.11 -8.86
C VAL A 53 -8.03 4.30 -10.33
N LYS A 54 -8.28 3.29 -11.15
CA LYS A 54 -8.06 3.32 -12.60
C LYS A 54 -9.23 4.08 -13.24
N GLN A 55 -8.93 5.14 -13.98
CA GLN A 55 -9.91 5.84 -14.79
C GLN A 55 -9.69 5.47 -16.26
N GLY A 56 -10.76 5.06 -16.93
CA GLY A 56 -10.72 4.80 -18.37
C GLY A 56 -10.46 6.10 -19.13
N ILE A 57 -9.63 6.03 -20.17
CA ILE A 57 -9.47 7.13 -21.11
C ILE A 57 -10.61 7.02 -22.14
N PRO A 58 -11.49 8.03 -22.28
CA PRO A 58 -12.52 8.00 -23.30
C PRO A 58 -11.84 8.04 -24.69
N VAL A 59 -12.15 7.05 -25.53
CA VAL A 59 -11.74 7.07 -26.93
C VAL A 59 -12.62 8.10 -27.65
N GLN A 60 -12.02 9.17 -28.15
CA GLN A 60 -12.71 10.09 -29.05
C GLN A 60 -12.74 9.44 -30.44
N PRO A 61 -13.93 9.17 -31.02
CA PRO A 61 -14.00 8.60 -32.36
C PRO A 61 -13.41 9.60 -33.35
N ASP A 62 -12.50 9.11 -34.19
CA ASP A 62 -11.90 9.86 -35.29
C ASP A 62 -13.03 10.29 -36.23
N GLN A 63 -13.23 11.61 -36.40
CA GLN A 63 -14.18 12.11 -37.39
C GLN A 63 -13.56 11.94 -38.76
N GLY A 64 -13.67 10.73 -39.30
CA GLY A 64 -13.40 10.44 -40.69
C GLY A 64 -14.23 11.38 -41.57
N SER A 65 -13.56 12.37 -42.17
CA SER A 65 -14.12 13.16 -43.25
C SER A 65 -14.18 12.26 -44.49
N PHE A 66 -15.39 11.86 -44.88
CA PHE A 66 -15.68 11.34 -46.20
C PHE A 66 -15.87 12.49 -47.19
#